data_AF-A0AAE4RAD8-F1
#
_entry.id   AF-A0AAE4RAD8-F1
#
_cell.length_a   1.000
_cell.length_b   1.000
_cell.length_c   1.000
_cell.angle_alpha   90.00
_cell.angle_beta   90.00
_cell.angle_gamma   90.00
#
_symmetry.space_group_name_H-M   'P 1'
#
loop_
_entity.id
_entity.type
_entity.pdbx_description
1 polymer ?
#
loop_
_entity_poly.entity_id
_entity_poly.type
_entity_poly.pdbx_seq_one_letter_code
_entity_poly.pdbx_strand_id
1 'polypeptide(L)'
;MSWQRFTDEYASGGTIRLGSWSVAPARQDLVECRATIAIADRIMSCSAVAAGPLGAMTSILYDLGAPVQILRLHQRELDGSIATFLLCENNGRQVWAFGEGSTGDEANIAALISGANRLLGPAAA
;
A
#
# COMPACT_ATOMS: atom_id res chain seq x y z
N MET A 1 -2.24 -19.39 14.37
CA MET A 1 -2.69 -19.09 12.99
C MET A 1 -1.68 -19.70 12.02
N SER A 2 -2.10 -20.29 10.90
CA SER A 2 -1.17 -20.75 9.86
C SER A 2 -0.68 -19.56 9.02
N TRP A 3 0.46 -19.70 8.34
CA TRP A 3 0.97 -18.65 7.44
C TRP A 3 -0.05 -18.26 6.37
N GLN A 4 -0.69 -19.25 5.74
CA GLN A 4 -1.75 -18.99 4.75
C GLN A 4 -2.89 -18.14 5.33
N ARG A 5 -3.39 -18.48 6.53
CA ARG A 5 -4.45 -17.68 7.18
C ARG A 5 -3.97 -16.26 7.49
N PHE A 6 -2.70 -16.10 7.89
CA PHE A 6 -2.11 -14.78 8.11
C PHE A 6 -2.09 -13.96 6.82
N THR A 7 -1.60 -14.52 5.71
CA THR A 7 -1.53 -13.77 4.43
C THR A 7 -2.90 -13.51 3.83
N ASP A 8 -3.83 -14.47 3.94
CA ASP A 8 -5.22 -14.30 3.50
C ASP A 8 -5.91 -13.15 4.24
N GLU A 9 -5.56 -12.95 5.51
CA GLU A 9 -6.12 -11.85 6.30
C GLU A 9 -5.36 -10.54 6.06
N TYR A 10 -4.05 -10.49 6.33
CA TYR A 10 -3.30 -9.24 6.41
C TYR A 10 -2.69 -8.78 5.09
N ALA A 11 -2.48 -9.68 4.13
CA ALA A 11 -1.95 -9.39 2.79
C ALA A 11 -3.04 -9.40 1.71
N SER A 12 -4.31 -9.41 2.11
CA SER A 12 -5.44 -9.61 1.20
C SER A 12 -5.49 -8.58 0.08
N GLY A 13 -5.68 -9.05 -1.15
CA GLY A 13 -6.08 -8.20 -2.27
C GLY A 13 -7.54 -7.74 -2.15
N GLY A 14 -8.02 -7.01 -3.16
CA GLY A 14 -9.41 -6.55 -3.18
C GLY A 14 -9.71 -5.71 -4.42
N THR A 15 -10.63 -4.76 -4.25
CA THR A 15 -11.09 -3.84 -5.30
C THR A 15 -9.94 -3.08 -5.96
N ILE A 16 -8.93 -2.68 -5.18
CA ILE A 16 -7.74 -1.98 -5.66
C ILE A 16 -6.68 -3.02 -6.00
N ARG A 17 -6.24 -3.01 -7.26
CA ARG A 17 -5.14 -3.85 -7.73
C ARG A 17 -4.06 -2.94 -8.30
N LEU A 18 -2.85 -3.05 -7.75
CA LEU A 18 -1.68 -2.38 -8.28
C LEU A 18 -1.10 -3.22 -9.42
N GLY A 19 -0.95 -2.62 -10.60
CA GLY A 19 -0.21 -3.18 -11.72
C GLY A 19 1.28 -2.85 -11.58
N SER A 20 1.82 -2.08 -12.53
CA SER A 20 3.18 -1.55 -12.43
C SER A 20 3.22 -0.26 -11.62
N TRP A 21 4.36 -0.02 -10.97
CA TRP A 21 4.67 1.28 -10.43
C TRP A 21 6.18 1.56 -10.56
N SER A 22 6.55 2.83 -10.52
CA SER A 22 7.95 3.25 -10.59
C SER A 22 8.16 4.53 -9.80
N VAL A 23 9.42 4.77 -9.44
CA VAL A 23 9.88 5.97 -8.74
C VAL A 23 10.94 6.63 -9.59
N ALA A 24 10.82 7.94 -9.79
CA ALA A 24 11.85 8.76 -10.42
C ALA A 24 12.16 9.98 -9.54
N PRO A 25 13.40 10.48 -9.54
CA PRO A 25 13.71 11.77 -8.89
C PRO A 25 12.85 12.89 -9.46
N ALA A 26 12.37 13.79 -8.59
CA ALA A 26 11.67 15.01 -8.95
C ALA A 26 12.51 16.25 -8.55
N ARG A 27 11.88 17.43 -8.51
CA ARG A 27 12.56 18.67 -8.09
C ARG A 27 12.89 18.59 -6.60
N GLN A 28 14.04 19.14 -6.20
CA GLN A 28 14.52 19.11 -4.81
C GLN A 28 14.70 17.65 -4.34
N ASP A 29 14.55 17.40 -3.04
CA ASP A 29 14.66 16.07 -2.42
C ASP A 29 13.34 15.27 -2.50
N LEU A 30 12.58 15.44 -3.59
CA LEU A 30 11.30 14.77 -3.82
C LEU A 30 11.42 13.68 -4.87
N VAL A 31 10.43 12.78 -4.90
CA VAL A 31 10.27 11.74 -5.91
C VAL A 31 8.91 11.85 -6.59
N GLU A 32 8.86 11.53 -7.88
CA GLU A 32 7.63 11.28 -8.61
C GLU A 32 7.40 9.77 -8.63
N CYS A 33 6.27 9.34 -8.07
CA CYS A 33 5.81 7.97 -8.24
C CYS A 33 4.74 7.91 -9.31
N ARG A 34 4.88 6.95 -10.22
CA ARG A 34 3.86 6.62 -11.21
C ARG A 34 3.34 5.22 -10.93
N ALA A 35 2.04 5.03 -11.04
CA ALA A 35 1.38 3.76 -10.77
C ALA A 35 0.29 3.50 -11.81
N THR A 36 0.17 2.24 -12.22
CA THR A 36 -1.00 1.73 -12.93
C THR A 36 -1.88 1.04 -11.90
N ILE A 37 -3.07 1.58 -11.65
CA ILE A 37 -3.99 1.06 -10.65
C ILE A 37 -5.28 0.64 -11.35
N ALA A 38 -5.78 -0.55 -11.02
CA ALA A 38 -7.11 -0.99 -11.37
C ALA A 38 -8.03 -0.87 -10.16
N ILE A 39 -9.18 -0.22 -10.34
CA ILE A 39 -10.27 -0.16 -9.36
C ILE A 39 -11.52 -0.68 -10.06
N ALA A 40 -12.06 -1.79 -9.54
CA ALA A 40 -13.17 -2.52 -10.17
C ALA A 40 -12.86 -2.88 -11.64
N ASP A 41 -13.53 -2.24 -12.60
CA ASP A 41 -13.42 -2.45 -14.05
C ASP A 41 -12.58 -1.37 -14.77
N ARG A 42 -12.04 -0.38 -14.05
CA ARG A 42 -11.26 0.72 -14.63
C ARG A 42 -9.79 0.57 -14.32
N ILE A 43 -8.94 0.76 -15.34
CA ILE A 43 -7.49 0.84 -15.21
C ILE A 43 -7.07 2.29 -15.44
N MET A 44 -6.27 2.84 -14.54
CA MET A 44 -5.83 4.24 -14.55
C MET A 44 -4.33 4.32 -14.36
N SER A 45 -3.69 5.20 -15.12
CA SER A 45 -2.33 5.65 -14.84
C SER A 45 -2.39 6.89 -13.95
N CYS A 46 -1.70 6.83 -12.83
CA CYS A 46 -1.70 7.86 -11.80
C CYS A 46 -0.25 8.28 -11.50
N SER A 47 -0.08 9.50 -11.01
CA SER A 47 1.22 9.98 -10.56
C SER A 47 1.08 10.98 -9.43
N ALA A 48 2.02 10.96 -8.48
CA ALA A 48 2.11 11.98 -7.44
C ALA A 48 3.57 12.26 -7.12
N VAL A 49 3.84 13.48 -6.63
CA VAL A 49 5.16 13.89 -6.16
C VAL A 49 5.13 14.05 -4.64
N ALA A 50 6.07 13.42 -3.95
CA ALA A 50 6.18 13.50 -2.49
C ALA A 50 7.63 13.31 -2.03
N ALA A 51 7.87 13.42 -0.72
CA ALA A 51 9.21 13.19 -0.14
C ALA A 51 9.67 11.71 -0.20
N GLY A 52 8.78 10.79 -0.57
CA GLY A 52 9.10 9.38 -0.74
C GLY A 52 7.94 8.59 -1.35
N PRO A 53 8.18 7.33 -1.76
CA PRO A 53 7.21 6.56 -2.53
C PRO A 53 5.91 6.29 -1.80
N LEU A 54 5.99 6.04 -0.49
CA LEU A 54 4.83 5.78 0.34
C LEU A 54 3.92 7.01 0.48
N GLY A 55 4.50 8.21 0.58
CA GLY A 55 3.75 9.47 0.59
C GLY A 55 3.08 9.75 -0.76
N ALA A 56 3.77 9.46 -1.86
CA ALA A 56 3.20 9.63 -3.20
C ALA A 56 2.04 8.64 -3.42
N MET A 57 2.20 7.37 -3.04
CA MET A 57 1.16 6.36 -3.23
C MET A 57 -0.08 6.61 -2.36
N THR A 58 0.08 7.09 -1.12
CA THR A 58 -1.06 7.51 -0.29
C THR A 58 -1.81 8.69 -0.89
N SER A 59 -1.11 9.66 -1.51
CA SER A 59 -1.74 10.75 -2.28
C SER A 59 -2.53 10.22 -3.48
N ILE A 60 -1.95 9.29 -4.26
CA ILE A 60 -2.64 8.66 -5.40
C ILE A 60 -3.92 7.96 -4.91
N LEU A 61 -3.86 7.20 -3.81
CA LEU A 61 -5.02 6.52 -3.25
C LEU A 61 -6.09 7.50 -2.75
N TYR A 62 -5.69 8.63 -2.17
CA TYR A 62 -6.61 9.71 -1.78
C TYR A 62 -7.37 10.25 -2.99
N ASP A 63 -6.67 10.58 -4.07
CA ASP A 63 -7.29 11.11 -5.30
C ASP A 63 -8.23 10.10 -5.98
N LEU A 64 -7.98 8.81 -5.78
CA LEU A 64 -8.83 7.71 -6.25
C LEU A 64 -10.03 7.41 -5.32
N GLY A 65 -10.23 8.18 -4.25
CA GLY A 65 -11.34 8.01 -3.32
C GLY A 65 -11.15 6.88 -2.31
N ALA A 66 -9.92 6.39 -2.13
CA ALA A 66 -9.56 5.35 -1.17
C ALA A 66 -8.46 5.85 -0.20
N PRO A 67 -8.73 6.92 0.59
CA PRO A 67 -7.72 7.51 1.45
C PRO A 67 -7.22 6.50 2.50
N VAL A 68 -5.91 6.53 2.75
CA VAL A 68 -5.27 5.70 3.77
C VAL A 68 -4.30 6.55 4.58
N GLN A 69 -4.55 6.66 5.89
CA GLN A 69 -3.60 7.20 6.84
C GLN A 69 -2.74 6.07 7.42
N ILE A 70 -1.43 6.28 7.53
CA ILE A 70 -0.51 5.31 8.13
C ILE A 70 -0.21 5.77 9.57
N LEU A 71 -0.75 5.05 10.55
CA LEU A 71 -0.58 5.35 11.97
C LEU A 71 0.69 4.72 12.55
N ARG A 72 1.07 3.54 12.04
CA ARG A 72 2.30 2.84 12.43
C ARG A 72 2.89 2.13 11.23
N LEU A 73 4.21 2.10 11.19
CA LEU A 73 5.00 1.36 10.20
C LEU A 73 6.09 0.59 10.94
N HIS A 74 6.15 -0.70 10.70
CA HIS A 74 7.20 -1.58 11.18
C HIS A 74 7.77 -2.38 10.02
N GLN A 75 9.09 -2.39 9.87
CA GLN A 75 9.78 -3.19 8.87
C GLN A 75 10.74 -4.18 9.54
N ARG A 76 10.85 -5.35 8.93
CA ARG A 76 11.80 -6.40 9.31
C ARG A 76 12.42 -6.98 8.06
N GLU A 77 13.73 -7.07 8.06
CA GLU A 77 14.46 -7.87 7.09
C GLU A 77 14.26 -9.35 7.43
N LEU A 78 13.95 -10.13 6.40
CA LEU A 78 13.90 -11.57 6.39
C LEU A 78 15.01 -12.06 5.45
N ASP A 79 15.28 -13.37 5.44
CA ASP A 79 16.29 -13.92 4.54
C ASP A 79 15.83 -13.81 3.08
N GLY A 80 16.35 -12.79 2.38
CA GLY A 80 16.04 -12.51 0.97
C GLY A 80 14.81 -11.63 0.71
N SER A 81 14.14 -11.11 1.74
CA SER A 81 12.97 -10.23 1.58
C SER A 81 12.82 -9.22 2.72
N ILE A 82 11.94 -8.23 2.53
CA ILE A 82 11.54 -7.28 3.56
C ILE A 82 10.06 -7.46 3.83
N ALA A 83 9.72 -7.60 5.10
CA ALA A 83 8.36 -7.61 5.61
C ALA A 83 8.00 -6.23 6.18
N THR A 84 6.88 -5.67 5.71
CA THR A 84 6.30 -4.43 6.24
C THR A 84 4.95 -4.72 6.88
N PHE A 85 4.74 -4.13 8.06
CA PHE A 85 3.45 -4.10 8.75
C PHE A 85 3.00 -2.64 8.90
N LEU A 86 1.79 -2.35 8.43
CA LEU A 86 1.18 -1.03 8.54
C LEU A 86 -0.08 -1.09 9.40
N LEU A 87 -0.22 -0.14 10.32
CA LEU A 87 -1.52 0.19 10.90
C LEU A 87 -2.12 1.32 10.06
N CYS A 88 -3.14 0.97 9.28
CA CYS A 88 -3.83 1.88 8.38
C CYS A 88 -5.14 2.38 8.99
N GLU A 89 -5.54 3.60 8.68
CA GLU A 89 -6.76 4.23 9.16
C GLU A 89 -7.51 4.95 8.04
N ASN A 90 -8.85 4.91 8.11
CA ASN A 90 -9.75 5.78 7.37
C ASN A 90 -11.09 5.94 8.11
N ASN A 91 -11.53 7.17 8.37
CA ASN A 91 -12.80 7.53 9.02
C ASN A 91 -13.07 6.80 10.36
N GLY A 92 -12.06 6.75 11.23
CA GLY A 92 -12.08 6.11 12.55
C GLY A 92 -11.88 4.60 12.51
N ARG A 93 -11.90 3.96 11.34
CA ARG A 93 -11.64 2.53 11.20
C ARG A 93 -10.14 2.28 11.05
N GLN A 94 -9.61 1.39 11.88
CA GLN A 94 -8.21 0.98 11.83
C GLN A 94 -8.07 -0.49 11.44
N VAL A 95 -7.07 -0.78 10.60
CA VAL A 95 -6.73 -2.16 10.20
C VAL A 95 -5.21 -2.33 10.18
N TRP A 96 -4.75 -3.47 10.65
CA TRP A 96 -3.39 -3.91 10.33
C TRP A 96 -3.34 -4.51 8.94
N ALA A 97 -2.24 -4.28 8.24
CA ALA A 97 -1.93 -4.86 6.94
C ALA A 97 -0.46 -5.30 6.88
N PHE A 98 -0.19 -6.26 6.01
CA PHE A 98 1.11 -6.85 5.77
C PHE A 98 1.46 -6.76 4.29
N GLY A 99 2.73 -6.54 4.00
CA GLY A 99 3.30 -6.65 2.66
C GLY A 99 4.72 -7.17 2.72
N GLU A 100 5.11 -7.85 1.66
CA GLU A 100 6.46 -8.39 1.50
C GLU A 100 6.99 -7.97 0.13
N GLY A 101 8.29 -7.72 0.04
CA GLY A 101 8.95 -7.34 -1.21
C GLY A 101 10.44 -7.63 -1.17
N SER A 102 11.10 -7.53 -2.32
CA SER A 102 12.56 -7.65 -2.41
C SER A 102 13.28 -6.39 -1.93
N THR A 103 12.56 -5.26 -1.89
CA THR A 103 13.02 -3.98 -1.34
C THR A 103 12.05 -3.42 -0.32
N GLY A 104 12.51 -2.44 0.47
CA GLY A 104 11.69 -1.79 1.48
C GLY A 104 10.50 -1.05 0.88
N ASP A 105 10.69 -0.42 -0.29
CA ASP A 105 9.58 0.28 -0.97
C ASP A 105 8.56 -0.71 -1.54
N GLU A 106 9.00 -1.83 -2.14
CA GLU A 106 8.08 -2.88 -2.59
C GLU A 106 7.23 -3.43 -1.43
N ALA A 107 7.86 -3.75 -0.30
CA ALA A 107 7.15 -4.24 0.88
C ALA A 107 6.18 -3.19 1.44
N ASN A 108 6.60 -1.92 1.48
CA ASN A 108 5.77 -0.81 1.94
C ASN A 108 4.55 -0.58 1.05
N ILE A 109 4.73 -0.58 -0.27
CA ILE A 109 3.65 -0.40 -1.24
C ILE A 109 2.70 -1.61 -1.22
N ALA A 110 3.22 -2.84 -1.14
CA ALA A 110 2.38 -4.03 -0.98
C ALA A 110 1.50 -3.95 0.27
N ALA A 111 2.09 -3.59 1.42
CA ALA A 111 1.36 -3.45 2.68
C ALA A 111 0.31 -2.33 2.61
N LEU A 112 0.63 -1.22 1.93
CA LEU A 112 -0.29 -0.11 1.74
C LEU A 112 -1.52 -0.54 0.90
N ILE A 113 -1.32 -1.27 -0.20
CA ILE A 113 -2.42 -1.76 -1.03
C ILE A 113 -3.29 -2.77 -0.27
N SER A 114 -2.69 -3.67 0.51
CA SER A 114 -3.44 -4.57 1.39
C SER A 114 -4.24 -3.78 2.45
N GLY A 115 -3.65 -2.74 3.03
CA GLY A 115 -4.33 -1.84 3.97
C GLY A 115 -5.50 -1.08 3.35
N ALA A 116 -5.32 -0.53 2.14
CA ALA A 116 -6.38 0.14 1.39
C ALA A 116 -7.55 -0.81 1.11
N ASN A 117 -7.27 -2.03 0.63
CA ASN A 117 -8.29 -3.04 0.39
C ASN A 117 -9.02 -3.47 1.66
N ARG A 118 -8.29 -3.64 2.78
CA ARG A 118 -8.90 -3.97 4.07
C ARG A 118 -9.78 -2.84 4.62
N LEU A 119 -9.43 -1.57 4.37
CA LEU A 119 -10.27 -0.42 4.75
C LEU A 119 -11.53 -0.29 3.89
N LEU A 120 -11.48 -0.69 2.62
CA LEU A 120 -12.63 -0.69 1.71
C LEU A 120 -13.55 -1.91 1.90
N GLY A 121 -12.99 -3.07 2.19
CA GLY A 121 -13.74 -4.31 2.42
C GLY A 121 -14.52 -4.29 3.74
N PRO A 122 -15.45 -5.22 3.98
CA PRO A 122 -16.14 -5.34 5.27
C PRO A 122 -15.13 -5.54 6.42
N ALA A 123 -15.53 -5.18 7.65
CA ALA A 123 -14.71 -5.47 8.83
C ALA A 123 -14.46 -6.98 8.92
N ALA A 124 -13.21 -7.37 9.20
CA ALA A 124 -12.91 -8.78 9.50
C ALA A 124 -13.71 -9.18 10.75
N ALA A 125 -14.36 -10.35 10.68
CA ALA A 125 -15.17 -10.92 11.75
C ALA A 125 -14.33 -11.50 12.87
#